data_AF-A0AAX1XDI5-F1
#
_entry.id   AF-A0AAX1XDI5-F1
#
_cell.length_a   1.000
_cell.length_b   1.000
_cell.length_c   1.000
_cell.angle_alpha   90.00
_cell.angle_beta   90.00
_cell.angle_gamma   90.00
#
_symmetry.space_group_name_H-M   'P 1'
#
loop_
_entity.id
_entity.type
_entity.pdbx_description
1 polymer ?
#
loop_
_entity_poly.entity_id
_entity_poly.type
_entity_poly.pdbx_seq_one_letter_code
_entity_poly.pdbx_strand_id
1 'polypeptide(L)'
;MSGRQQRAFETLLARRAQRGERLRAEQRVLRAERDAAAAELAQGEAHAHAKRDAANRYAERVDAMAAGRAPFTIGDYAACRRYRDALLDEHALASAQCARLRAALQAKVDRLAATARRIARNDAQIDVVRERIRRLARAAEAAAEDAQDEEIEEGVLARRLAAARASNASNETHA
;
A
#
# COMPACT_ATOMS: atom_id res chain seq x y z
N MET A 1 -26.59 -1.77 -27.47
CA MET A 1 -25.84 -0.73 -26.69
C MET A 1 -24.64 -1.26 -25.88
N SER A 2 -24.16 -2.50 -26.08
CA SER A 2 -23.18 -3.17 -25.18
C SER A 2 -21.70 -2.76 -25.38
N GLY A 3 -21.24 -2.58 -26.63
CA GLY A 3 -19.81 -2.40 -26.91
C GLY A 3 -19.18 -1.08 -26.40
N ARG A 4 -19.93 0.03 -26.45
CA ARG A 4 -19.43 1.34 -25.95
C ARG A 4 -19.30 1.35 -24.42
N GLN A 5 -20.25 0.72 -23.72
CA GLN A 5 -20.24 0.64 -22.27
C GLN A 5 -19.11 -0.26 -21.76
N GLN A 6 -18.87 -1.40 -22.41
CA GLN A 6 -17.76 -2.29 -22.09
C GLN A 6 -16.40 -1.59 -22.25
N ARG A 7 -16.15 -0.93 -23.39
CA ARG A 7 -14.91 -0.15 -23.63
C ARG A 7 -14.68 0.94 -22.58
N ALA A 8 -15.75 1.57 -22.10
CA ALA A 8 -15.66 2.58 -21.03
C ALA A 8 -15.19 1.95 -19.72
N PHE A 9 -15.69 0.78 -19.35
CA PHE A 9 -15.24 0.04 -18.16
C PHE A 9 -13.80 -0.48 -18.30
N GLU A 10 -13.40 -0.96 -19.49
CA GLU A 10 -12.02 -1.37 -19.77
C GLU A 10 -11.04 -0.19 -19.64
N THR A 11 -11.40 0.98 -20.18
CA THR A 11 -10.61 2.22 -20.03
C THR A 11 -10.49 2.60 -18.55
N LEU A 12 -11.60 2.51 -17.81
CA LEU A 12 -11.63 2.79 -16.39
C LEU A 12 -10.77 1.81 -15.58
N LEU A 13 -10.77 0.53 -15.95
CA LEU A 13 -9.92 -0.51 -15.37
C LEU A 13 -8.44 -0.19 -15.60
N ALA A 14 -8.05 0.14 -16.84
CA ALA A 14 -6.67 0.50 -17.18
C ALA A 14 -6.17 1.71 -16.38
N ARG A 15 -7.00 2.76 -16.25
CA ARG A 15 -6.67 3.94 -15.43
C ARG A 15 -6.49 3.58 -13.94
N ARG A 16 -7.33 2.69 -13.41
CA ARG A 16 -7.19 2.23 -12.01
C ARG A 16 -5.95 1.38 -11.82
N ALA A 17 -5.64 0.47 -12.75
CA ALA A 17 -4.42 -0.32 -12.69
C ALA A 17 -3.17 0.57 -12.69
N GLN A 18 -3.11 1.57 -13.57
CA GLN A 18 -2.02 2.54 -13.60
C GLN A 18 -1.90 3.31 -12.26
N ARG A 19 -3.03 3.71 -11.68
CA ARG A 19 -3.05 4.34 -10.35
C ARG A 19 -2.53 3.40 -9.26
N GLY A 20 -2.91 2.13 -9.29
CA GLY A 20 -2.42 1.11 -8.36
C GLY A 20 -0.90 0.97 -8.43
N GLU A 21 -0.34 0.90 -9.63
CA GLU A 21 1.12 0.85 -9.82
C GLU A 21 1.83 2.09 -9.29
N ARG A 22 1.27 3.29 -9.52
CA ARG A 22 1.80 4.53 -8.93
C ARG A 22 1.77 4.51 -7.40
N LEU A 23 0.68 4.03 -6.79
CA LEU A 23 0.58 3.90 -5.33
C LEU A 23 1.58 2.89 -4.76
N ARG A 24 1.84 1.78 -5.46
CA ARG A 24 2.84 0.78 -5.06
C ARG A 24 4.26 1.33 -5.20
N ALA A 25 4.53 2.13 -6.23
CA ALA A 25 5.79 2.85 -6.37
C ALA A 25 6.00 3.86 -5.23
N GLU A 26 4.98 4.67 -4.93
CA GLU A 26 4.97 5.59 -3.78
C GLU A 26 5.22 4.84 -2.47
N GLN A 27 4.57 3.70 -2.25
CA GLN A 27 4.77 2.87 -1.06
C GLN A 27 6.21 2.34 -0.93
N ARG A 28 6.86 1.97 -2.04
CA ARG A 28 8.27 1.53 -2.02
C ARG A 28 9.20 2.66 -1.56
N VAL A 29 9.00 3.88 -2.06
CA VAL A 29 9.76 5.07 -1.62
C VAL A 29 9.54 5.34 -0.14
N LEU A 30 8.28 5.35 0.31
CA LEU A 30 7.94 5.57 1.72
C LEU A 30 8.54 4.51 2.66
N ARG A 31 8.67 3.25 2.22
CA ARG A 31 9.32 2.20 3.00
C ARG A 31 10.81 2.50 3.18
N ALA A 32 11.51 2.86 2.11
CA ALA A 32 12.91 3.24 2.16
C ALA A 32 13.14 4.47 3.06
N GLU A 33 12.28 5.50 2.97
CA GLU A 33 12.35 6.67 3.85
C GLU A 33 12.11 6.31 5.34
N ARG A 34 11.20 5.37 5.61
CA ARG A 34 10.93 4.87 6.96
C ARG A 34 12.12 4.08 7.49
N ASP A 35 12.75 3.24 6.66
CA ASP A 35 13.93 2.45 7.04
C ASP A 35 15.14 3.36 7.31
N ALA A 36 15.36 4.37 6.47
CA ALA A 36 16.39 5.39 6.70
C ALA A 36 16.16 6.16 8.02
N ALA A 37 14.91 6.59 8.28
CA ALA A 37 14.58 7.29 9.52
C ALA A 37 14.71 6.39 10.77
N ALA A 38 14.42 5.09 10.65
CA ALA A 38 14.63 4.14 11.73
C ALA A 38 16.12 3.94 12.03
N ALA A 39 16.97 3.88 11.00
CA ALA A 39 18.42 3.81 11.16
C ALA A 39 19.00 5.08 11.82
N GLU A 40 18.54 6.26 11.40
CA GLU A 40 18.94 7.54 11.99
C GLU A 40 18.56 7.62 13.48
N LEU A 41 17.33 7.20 13.81
CA LEU A 41 16.89 7.12 15.21
C LEU A 41 17.77 6.18 16.02
N ALA A 42 18.05 4.97 15.52
CA ALA A 42 18.87 3.98 16.24
C ALA A 42 20.29 4.52 16.51
N GLN A 43 20.89 5.23 15.55
CA GLN A 43 22.17 5.90 15.74
C GLN A 43 22.10 7.00 16.79
N GLY A 44 21.05 7.83 16.75
CA GLY A 44 20.80 8.87 17.75
C GLY A 44 20.63 8.31 19.16
N GLU A 45 19.88 7.21 19.30
CA GLU A 45 19.67 6.53 20.57
C GLU A 45 20.98 5.95 21.11
N ALA A 46 21.77 5.29 20.27
CA ALA A 46 23.08 4.77 20.65
C ALA A 46 24.02 5.91 21.13
N HIS A 47 24.01 7.05 20.44
CA HIS A 47 24.78 8.22 20.85
C HIS A 47 24.33 8.77 22.21
N ALA A 48 23.01 8.91 22.42
CA ALA A 48 22.45 9.36 23.68
C ALA A 48 22.80 8.40 24.83
N HIS A 49 22.72 7.08 24.60
CA HIS A 49 23.11 6.06 25.58
C HIS A 49 24.58 6.15 25.94
N ALA A 50 25.48 6.27 24.95
CA ALA A 50 26.91 6.38 25.20
C ALA A 50 27.27 7.59 26.10
N LYS A 51 26.59 8.74 25.92
CA LYS A 51 26.75 9.93 26.77
C LYS A 51 26.31 9.67 28.21
N ARG A 52 25.16 9.02 28.38
CA ARG A 52 24.64 8.64 29.71
C ARG A 52 25.57 7.65 30.42
N ASP A 53 26.06 6.65 29.71
CA ASP A 53 26.98 5.67 30.27
C ASP A 53 28.30 6.31 30.68
N ALA A 54 28.80 7.26 29.88
CA ALA A 54 29.96 8.06 30.26
C ALA A 54 29.69 8.87 31.54
N ALA A 55 28.54 9.56 31.63
CA ALA A 55 28.18 10.31 32.82
C ALA A 55 28.10 9.40 34.07
N ASN A 56 27.53 8.20 33.94
CA ASN A 56 27.46 7.22 35.03
C ASN A 56 28.86 6.79 35.52
N ARG A 57 29.81 6.53 34.61
CA ARG A 57 31.20 6.21 35.00
C ARG A 57 31.86 7.36 35.78
N TYR A 58 31.60 8.61 35.41
CA TYR A 58 32.10 9.75 36.17
C TYR A 58 31.38 9.92 37.52
N ALA A 59 30.09 9.59 37.61
CA ALA A 59 29.37 9.56 38.88
C ALA A 59 29.97 8.51 39.83
N GLU A 60 30.19 7.29 39.35
CA GLU A 60 30.84 6.22 40.12
C GLU A 60 32.25 6.63 40.61
N ARG A 61 33.03 7.30 39.76
CA ARG A 61 34.35 7.81 40.13
C ARG A 61 34.26 8.88 41.22
N VAL A 62 33.31 9.80 41.12
CA VAL A 62 33.05 10.84 42.14
C VAL A 62 32.65 10.20 43.47
N ASP A 63 31.79 9.18 43.44
CA ASP A 63 31.35 8.45 44.63
C ASP A 63 32.49 7.65 45.28
N ALA A 64 33.35 7.04 44.47
CA ALA A 64 34.54 6.34 44.95
C ALA A 64 35.54 7.30 45.63
N MET A 65 35.75 8.49 45.07
CA MET A 65 36.58 9.53 45.69
C MET A 65 35.97 10.00 47.03
N ALA A 66 34.66 10.26 47.06
CA ALA A 66 33.96 10.72 48.27
C ALA A 66 33.96 9.68 49.40
N ALA A 67 33.95 8.39 49.04
CA ALA A 67 34.01 7.29 50.00
C ALA A 67 35.45 6.86 50.37
N GLY A 68 36.49 7.57 49.91
CA GLY A 68 37.89 7.23 50.16
C GLY A 68 38.38 5.95 49.46
N ARG A 69 37.62 5.43 48.48
CA ARG A 69 37.98 4.24 47.69
C ARG A 69 38.82 4.55 46.45
N ALA A 70 39.02 5.82 46.14
CA ALA A 70 39.89 6.30 45.06
C ALA A 70 40.70 7.53 45.53
N PRO A 71 41.87 7.81 44.93
CA PRO A 71 42.65 9.00 45.25
C PRO A 71 41.82 10.27 45.11
N PHE A 72 41.87 11.13 46.12
CA PHE A 72 41.13 12.37 46.16
C PHE A 72 42.07 13.57 46.01
N THR A 73 41.78 14.43 45.04
CA THR A 73 42.23 15.82 45.03
C THR A 73 41.02 16.70 44.77
N ILE A 74 41.00 17.91 45.34
CA ILE A 74 39.89 18.86 45.13
C ILE A 74 39.74 19.19 43.63
N GLY A 75 40.86 19.31 42.91
CA GLY A 75 40.89 19.59 41.48
C GLY A 75 40.24 18.48 40.65
N ASP A 76 40.67 17.22 40.86
CA ASP A 76 40.15 16.08 40.11
C ASP A 76 38.68 15.79 40.43
N TYR A 77 38.30 15.93 41.70
CA TYR A 77 36.91 15.77 42.13
C TYR A 77 36.00 16.80 41.45
N ALA A 78 36.40 18.08 41.47
CA ALA A 78 35.65 19.15 40.82
C ALA A 78 35.60 18.98 39.29
N ALA A 79 36.69 18.53 38.68
CA ALA A 79 36.74 18.25 37.25
C ALA A 79 35.80 17.10 36.85
N CYS A 80 35.81 15.99 37.59
CA CYS A 80 34.92 14.85 37.33
C CYS A 80 33.45 15.25 37.43
N ARG A 81 33.07 16.05 38.43
CA ARG A 81 31.71 16.56 38.58
C ARG A 81 31.29 17.46 37.42
N ARG A 82 32.10 18.47 37.07
CA ARG A 82 31.79 19.36 35.94
C ARG A 82 31.63 18.60 34.63
N TYR A 83 32.52 17.64 34.37
CA TYR A 83 32.46 16.87 33.13
C TYR A 83 31.26 15.91 33.10
N ARG A 84 30.91 15.28 34.23
CA ARG A 84 29.67 14.52 34.38
C ARG A 84 28.46 15.39 34.05
N ASP A 85 28.37 16.58 34.64
CA ASP A 85 27.23 17.47 34.46
C ASP A 85 27.12 17.90 32.98
N ALA A 86 28.24 18.23 32.33
CA ALA A 86 28.28 18.50 30.89
C ALA A 86 27.79 17.30 30.03
N LEU A 87 28.19 16.06 30.38
CA LEU A 87 27.71 14.86 29.68
C LEU A 87 26.21 14.63 29.88
N LEU A 88 25.65 15.01 31.04
CA LEU A 88 24.21 14.93 31.29
C LEU A 88 23.43 15.97 30.47
N ASP A 89 23.96 17.19 30.34
CA ASP A 89 23.39 18.22 29.47
C ASP A 89 23.40 17.79 27.99
N GLU A 90 24.53 17.24 27.52
CA GLU A 90 24.64 16.68 26.17
C GLU A 90 23.68 15.49 25.97
N HIS A 91 23.53 14.61 26.97
CA HIS A 91 22.57 13.51 26.93
C HIS A 91 21.13 14.01 26.85
N ALA A 92 20.79 15.07 27.58
CA ALA A 92 19.45 15.67 27.54
C ALA A 92 19.14 16.23 26.14
N LEU A 93 20.10 16.91 25.51
CA LEU A 93 19.97 17.41 24.14
C LEU A 93 19.81 16.25 23.14
N ALA A 94 20.67 15.23 23.23
CA ALA A 94 20.59 14.06 22.35
C ALA A 94 19.27 13.31 22.52
N SER A 95 18.76 13.19 23.74
CA SER A 95 17.48 12.55 24.06
C SER A 95 16.31 13.33 23.48
N ALA A 96 16.33 14.67 23.56
CA ALA A 96 15.33 15.52 22.94
C ALA A 96 15.34 15.37 21.40
N GLN A 97 16.52 15.27 20.79
CA GLN A 97 16.64 14.99 19.36
C GLN A 97 16.07 13.60 19.00
N CYS A 98 16.35 12.57 19.80
CA CYS A 98 15.76 11.25 19.60
C CYS A 98 14.23 11.29 19.68
N ALA A 99 13.66 12.05 20.61
CA ALA A 99 12.20 12.21 20.70
C ALA A 99 11.61 12.83 19.42
N ARG A 100 12.28 13.83 18.84
CA ARG A 100 11.88 14.41 17.55
C ARG A 100 11.98 13.41 16.40
N LEU A 101 13.07 12.64 16.35
CA LEU A 101 13.26 11.59 15.35
C LEU A 101 12.20 10.49 15.46
N ARG A 102 11.83 10.07 16.69
CA ARG A 102 10.72 9.12 16.93
C ARG A 102 9.40 9.65 16.39
N ALA A 103 9.05 10.91 16.68
CA ALA A 103 7.84 11.53 16.15
C ALA A 103 7.86 11.57 14.61
N ALA A 104 9.00 11.91 14.01
CA ALA A 104 9.17 11.93 12.57
C ALA A 104 9.11 10.53 11.93
N LEU A 105 9.58 9.49 12.61
CA LEU A 105 9.45 8.10 12.20
C LEU A 105 7.98 7.65 12.26
N GLN A 106 7.28 7.96 13.37
CA GLN A 106 5.87 7.64 13.52
C GLN A 106 5.03 8.25 12.41
N ALA A 107 5.27 9.53 12.07
CA ALA A 107 4.59 10.18 10.95
C ALA A 107 4.79 9.45 9.61
N LYS A 108 5.96 8.86 9.36
CA LYS A 108 6.22 8.03 8.15
C LYS A 108 5.47 6.70 8.21
N VAL A 109 5.42 6.06 9.36
CA VAL A 109 4.62 4.83 9.58
C VAL A 109 3.14 5.09 9.32
N ASP A 110 2.60 6.21 9.80
CA ASP A 110 1.21 6.59 9.59
C ASP A 110 0.90 6.86 8.11
N ARG A 111 1.82 7.53 7.40
CA ARG A 111 1.73 7.73 5.94
C ARG A 111 1.73 6.39 5.19
N LEU A 112 2.59 5.45 5.57
CA LEU A 112 2.62 4.09 4.99
C LEU A 112 1.29 3.37 5.19
N ALA A 113 0.71 3.43 6.40
CA ALA A 113 -0.59 2.84 6.70
C ALA A 113 -1.72 3.50 5.88
N ALA A 114 -1.69 4.83 5.72
CA ALA A 114 -2.63 5.56 4.89
C ALA A 114 -2.53 5.15 3.41
N THR A 115 -1.31 5.02 2.88
CA THR A 115 -1.09 4.56 1.50
C THR A 115 -1.49 3.11 1.31
N ALA A 116 -1.25 2.22 2.28
CA ALA A 116 -1.75 0.84 2.25
C ALA A 116 -3.29 0.78 2.15
N ARG A 117 -4.00 1.62 2.93
CA ARG A 117 -5.47 1.74 2.82
C ARG A 117 -5.90 2.26 1.44
N ARG A 118 -5.17 3.20 0.84
CA ARG A 118 -5.45 3.70 -0.53
C ARG A 118 -5.29 2.61 -1.58
N ILE A 119 -4.27 1.77 -1.45
CA ILE A 119 -4.05 0.60 -2.33
C ILE A 119 -5.21 -0.39 -2.18
N ALA A 120 -5.53 -0.82 -0.96
CA ALA A 120 -6.62 -1.77 -0.73
C ALA A 120 -7.96 -1.29 -1.30
N ARG A 121 -8.29 -0.01 -1.14
CA ARG A 121 -9.50 0.58 -1.74
C ARG A 121 -9.45 0.58 -3.27
N ASN A 122 -8.29 0.85 -3.86
CA ASN A 122 -8.13 0.83 -5.31
C ASN A 122 -8.28 -0.59 -5.87
N ASP A 123 -7.68 -1.58 -5.19
CA ASP A 123 -7.78 -2.99 -5.57
C ASP A 123 -9.22 -3.50 -5.48
N ALA A 124 -9.95 -3.18 -4.40
CA ALA A 124 -11.37 -3.50 -4.29
C ALA A 124 -12.22 -2.88 -5.43
N GLN A 125 -11.92 -1.64 -5.84
CA GLN A 125 -12.61 -1.02 -6.98
C GLN A 125 -12.26 -1.67 -8.33
N ILE A 126 -11.02 -2.14 -8.49
CA ILE A 126 -10.59 -2.89 -9.67
C ILE A 126 -11.40 -4.18 -9.77
N ASP A 127 -11.59 -4.90 -8.67
CA ASP A 127 -12.33 -6.16 -8.65
C ASP A 127 -13.80 -5.96 -9.01
N VAL A 128 -14.45 -4.92 -8.46
CA VAL A 128 -15.83 -4.56 -8.83
C VAL A 128 -15.96 -4.26 -10.32
N VAL A 129 -15.03 -3.51 -10.90
CA VAL A 129 -15.07 -3.18 -12.34
C VAL A 129 -14.82 -4.41 -13.20
N ARG A 130 -13.88 -5.27 -12.82
CA ARG A 130 -13.62 -6.55 -13.51
C ARG A 130 -14.86 -7.43 -13.54
N GLU A 131 -15.55 -7.55 -12.41
CA GLU A 131 -16.79 -8.31 -12.34
C GLU A 131 -17.88 -7.72 -13.23
N ARG A 132 -17.98 -6.38 -13.29
CA ARG A 132 -18.93 -5.72 -14.18
C ARG A 132 -18.64 -5.99 -15.66
N ILE A 133 -17.37 -5.95 -16.06
CA ILE A 133 -16.95 -6.28 -17.44
C ILE A 133 -17.33 -7.73 -17.77
N ARG A 134 -17.05 -8.68 -16.89
CA ARG A 134 -17.42 -10.11 -17.08
C ARG A 134 -18.92 -10.32 -17.24
N ARG A 135 -19.74 -9.60 -16.47
CA ARG A 135 -21.21 -9.68 -16.59
C ARG A 135 -21.70 -9.10 -17.92
N LEU A 136 -21.12 -7.99 -18.38
CA LEU A 136 -21.47 -7.41 -19.68
C LEU A 136 -21.07 -8.32 -20.83
N ALA A 137 -19.90 -8.97 -20.75
CA ALA A 137 -19.45 -9.94 -21.74
C ALA A 137 -20.41 -11.14 -21.83
N ARG A 138 -20.76 -11.75 -20.69
CA ARG A 138 -21.72 -12.87 -20.63
C ARG A 138 -23.10 -12.49 -21.18
N ALA A 139 -23.59 -11.30 -20.85
CA ALA A 139 -24.88 -10.83 -21.37
C ALA A 139 -24.83 -10.57 -22.89
N ALA A 140 -23.68 -10.14 -23.43
CA ALA A 140 -23.51 -9.97 -24.87
C ALA A 140 -23.40 -11.30 -25.62
N GLU A 141 -22.78 -12.32 -24.99
CA GLU A 141 -22.70 -13.69 -25.51
C GLU A 141 -24.09 -14.34 -25.55
N ALA A 142 -24.83 -14.32 -24.44
CA ALA A 142 -26.20 -14.85 -24.39
C ALA A 142 -27.12 -14.18 -25.42
N ALA A 143 -27.07 -12.85 -25.56
CA ALA A 143 -27.86 -12.14 -26.56
C ALA A 143 -27.47 -12.47 -28.01
N ALA A 144 -26.23 -12.93 -28.25
CA ALA A 144 -25.80 -13.38 -29.56
C ALA A 144 -26.26 -14.82 -29.85
N GLU A 145 -26.26 -15.68 -28.84
CA GLU A 145 -26.83 -17.04 -28.92
C GLU A 145 -28.34 -16.97 -29.18
N ASP A 146 -29.09 -16.17 -28.42
CA ASP A 146 -30.54 -15.99 -28.60
C ASP A 146 -30.88 -15.52 -30.03
N ALA A 147 -30.12 -14.56 -30.57
CA ALA A 147 -30.33 -14.06 -31.93
C ALA A 147 -30.02 -15.11 -33.02
N GLN A 148 -29.04 -16.00 -32.78
CA GLN A 148 -28.74 -17.10 -33.69
C GLN A 148 -29.83 -18.17 -33.66
N ASP A 149 -30.34 -18.50 -32.47
CA ASP A 149 -31.43 -19.46 -32.31
C ASP A 149 -32.70 -18.96 -33.02
N GLU A 150 -33.07 -17.69 -32.84
CA GLU A 150 -34.18 -17.06 -33.58
C GLU A 150 -33.99 -17.16 -35.11
N GLU A 151 -32.80 -16.84 -35.63
CA GLU A 151 -32.49 -16.93 -37.07
C GLU A 151 -32.59 -18.37 -37.60
N ILE A 152 -32.14 -19.35 -36.81
CA ILE A 152 -32.23 -20.77 -37.15
C ILE A 152 -33.69 -21.22 -37.19
N GLU A 153 -34.49 -20.86 -36.18
CA GLU A 153 -35.91 -21.20 -36.09
C GLU A 153 -36.72 -20.61 -37.26
N GLU A 154 -36.52 -19.32 -37.55
CA GLU A 154 -37.14 -18.64 -38.70
C GLU A 154 -36.74 -19.30 -40.01
N GLY A 155 -35.45 -19.64 -40.18
CA GLY A 155 -34.95 -20.34 -41.36
C GLY A 155 -35.56 -21.73 -41.54
N VAL A 156 -35.75 -22.49 -40.45
CA VAL A 156 -36.44 -23.78 -40.47
C VAL A 156 -37.91 -23.62 -40.83
N LEU A 157 -38.61 -22.64 -40.25
CA LEU A 157 -40.02 -22.34 -40.55
C LEU A 157 -40.21 -21.92 -42.01
N ALA A 158 -39.37 -21.04 -42.53
CA ALA A 158 -39.41 -20.58 -43.92
C ALA A 158 -39.25 -21.75 -44.90
N ARG A 159 -38.29 -22.65 -44.64
CA ARG A 159 -38.11 -23.88 -45.45
C ARG A 159 -39.32 -24.80 -45.41
N ARG A 160 -39.93 -25.00 -44.24
CA ARG A 160 -41.16 -25.81 -44.10
C ARG A 160 -42.33 -25.19 -44.86
N LEU A 161 -42.53 -23.88 -44.76
CA LEU A 161 -43.58 -23.16 -45.49
C LEU A 161 -43.39 -23.23 -47.01
N ALA A 162 -42.15 -23.11 -47.49
CA ALA A 162 -41.82 -23.26 -48.91
C ALA A 162 -42.14 -24.68 -49.42
N ALA A 163 -41.78 -25.72 -48.66
CA ALA A 163 -42.09 -27.11 -49.00
C ALA A 163 -43.60 -27.40 -49.00
N ALA A 164 -44.35 -26.83 -48.04
CA ALA A 164 -45.82 -26.94 -48.00
C ALA A 164 -46.49 -26.26 -49.20
N ARG A 165 -45.98 -25.10 -49.63
CA ARG A 165 -46.48 -24.41 -50.85
C ARG A 165 -46.16 -25.20 -52.12
N ALA A 166 -44.96 -25.76 -52.23
CA ALA A 166 -44.57 -26.57 -53.38
C ALA A 166 -45.42 -27.85 -53.50
N SER A 167 -45.71 -28.51 -52.37
CA SER A 167 -46.57 -29.71 -52.35
C SER A 167 -48.04 -29.42 -52.68
N ASN A 168 -48.59 -28.28 -52.25
CA ASN A 168 -49.92 -27.85 -52.68
C ASN A 168 -49.97 -27.52 -54.18
N ALA A 169 -48.95 -26.84 -54.73
CA ALA A 169 -48.88 -26.52 -56.16
C ALA A 169 -48.75 -27.78 -57.05
N SER A 170 -48.08 -28.83 -56.56
CA SER A 170 -48.01 -30.13 -57.26
C SER A 170 -49.31 -30.94 -57.19
N ASN A 171 -50.18 -30.69 -56.20
CA ASN A 171 -51.49 -31.34 -56.08
C ASN A 171 -52.55 -30.67 -56.98
N GLU A 172 -52.46 -29.36 -57.21
CA GLU A 172 -53.34 -28.63 -58.14
C GLU A 172 -53.02 -28.88 -59.62
N THR A 173 -51.84 -29.40 -59.95
CA THR A 173 -51.46 -29.75 -61.34
C THR A 173 -51.84 -31.17 -61.75
N HIS A 174 -52.40 -31.98 -60.85
CA HIS A 174 -52.88 -33.34 -61.10
C HIS A 174 -54.40 -33.53 -60.92
N ALA A 175 -55.15 -32.44 -60.77
CA ALA A 175 -56.62 -32.41 -60.86
C ALA A 175 -57.05 -31.86 -62.22
#